data_AF-A0A061N484-F1
#
_entry.id   AF-A0A061N484-F1
#
_cell.length_a   1.000
_cell.length_b   1.000
_cell.length_c   1.000
_cell.angle_alpha   90.00
_cell.angle_beta   90.00
_cell.angle_gamma   90.00
#
_symmetry.space_group_name_H-M   'P 1'
#
loop_
_entity.id
_entity.type
_entity.pdbx_description
1 polymer ?
#
loop_
_entity_poly.entity_id
_entity_poly.type
_entity_poly.pdbx_seq_one_letter_code
_entity_poly.pdbx_strand_id
1 'polypeptide(L)'
;MAGQGQAATHFISPVFEWAQNDDAMIPEADQDRAIELLEQAGYSTDGSGESLEVTIDVFDSGAFLDMATVIQDQLSQIGVSLSINSMEYAAWQEKLIQIVTINLV
;
A
#
# COMPACT_ATOMS: atom_id res chain seq x y z
N MET A 1 6.59 -5.85 -14.73
CA MET A 1 5.28 -6.52 -14.80
C MET A 1 4.89 -6.77 -16.26
N ALA A 2 4.68 -8.02 -16.68
CA ALA A 2 4.44 -8.39 -18.08
C ALA A 2 2.96 -8.28 -18.52
N GLY A 3 2.22 -7.30 -18.02
CA GLY A 3 0.79 -7.11 -18.35
C GLY A 3 -0.15 -8.23 -17.87
N GLN A 4 0.30 -9.09 -16.96
CA GLN A 4 -0.52 -10.14 -16.38
C GLN A 4 -1.34 -9.57 -15.21
N GLY A 5 -2.60 -9.22 -15.48
CA GLY A 5 -3.53 -8.66 -14.49
C GLY A 5 -4.44 -7.58 -15.07
N GLN A 6 -5.43 -7.17 -14.29
CA GLN A 6 -6.27 -6.00 -14.57
C GLN A 6 -6.23 -5.08 -13.35
N ALA A 7 -6.29 -3.77 -13.57
CA ALA A 7 -6.44 -2.82 -12.47
C ALA A 7 -7.69 -3.18 -11.67
N ALA A 8 -7.53 -3.31 -10.35
CA ALA A 8 -8.67 -3.51 -9.46
C ALA A 8 -9.46 -2.21 -9.35
N THR A 9 -10.77 -2.28 -9.54
CA THR A 9 -11.70 -1.16 -9.32
C THR A 9 -12.48 -1.29 -8.00
N HIS A 10 -12.52 -2.51 -7.46
CA HIS A 10 -13.19 -2.87 -6.22
C HIS A 10 -12.27 -3.73 -5.35
N PHE A 11 -12.59 -3.79 -4.07
CA PHE A 11 -11.86 -4.63 -3.12
C PHE A 11 -12.05 -6.13 -3.41
N ILE A 12 -13.26 -6.54 -3.79
CA ILE A 12 -13.58 -7.93 -4.13
C ILE A 12 -13.60 -8.10 -5.65
N SER A 13 -13.03 -9.21 -6.12
CA SER A 13 -13.03 -9.57 -7.55
C SER A 13 -14.45 -9.53 -8.14
N PRO A 14 -14.63 -8.97 -9.35
CA PRO A 14 -15.95 -8.86 -10.00
C PRO A 14 -16.63 -10.20 -10.28
N VAL A 15 -15.89 -11.32 -10.18
CA VAL A 15 -16.46 -12.68 -10.24
C VAL A 15 -17.47 -12.93 -9.11
N PHE A 16 -17.36 -12.21 -7.99
CA PHE A 16 -18.29 -12.29 -6.87
C PHE A 16 -19.24 -11.10 -6.88
N GLU A 17 -20.19 -11.09 -7.82
CA GLU A 17 -21.17 -10.00 -8.01
C GLU A 17 -21.93 -9.65 -6.72
N TRP A 18 -22.30 -10.66 -5.93
CA TRP A 18 -23.04 -10.50 -4.67
C TRP A 18 -22.26 -9.76 -3.57
N ALA A 19 -20.94 -9.65 -3.71
CA ALA A 19 -20.03 -9.02 -2.76
C ALA A 19 -19.47 -7.68 -3.27
N GLN A 20 -19.94 -7.20 -4.42
CA GLN A 20 -19.55 -5.89 -4.94
C GLN A 20 -20.15 -4.77 -4.07
N ASN A 21 -19.36 -3.70 -3.90
CA ASN A 21 -19.78 -2.51 -3.17
C ASN A 21 -19.32 -1.27 -3.93
N ASP A 22 -20.24 -0.67 -4.68
CA ASP A 22 -20.00 0.51 -5.50
C ASP A 22 -19.82 1.79 -4.65
N ASP A 23 -20.22 1.77 -3.38
CA ASP A 23 -19.97 2.87 -2.44
C ASP A 23 -18.52 2.87 -1.91
N ALA A 24 -17.78 1.78 -2.12
CA ALA A 24 -16.41 1.58 -1.65
C ALA A 24 -15.45 1.20 -2.79
N MET A 25 -15.58 1.89 -3.93
CA MET A 25 -14.68 1.75 -5.06
C MET A 25 -13.27 2.21 -4.71
N ILE A 26 -12.28 1.60 -5.38
CA ILE A 26 -10.88 2.05 -5.33
C ILE A 26 -10.83 3.43 -6.00
N PRO A 27 -10.27 4.46 -5.34
CA PRO A 27 -10.19 5.79 -5.92
C PRO A 27 -9.25 5.80 -7.14
N GLU A 28 -9.58 6.64 -8.12
CA GLU A 28 -8.68 6.96 -9.22
C GLU A 28 -7.40 7.63 -8.69
N ALA A 29 -6.30 7.45 -9.42
CA ALA A 29 -5.03 8.07 -9.04
C ALA A 29 -5.09 9.59 -9.23
N ASP A 30 -4.89 10.35 -8.15
CA ASP A 30 -4.88 11.81 -8.12
C ASP A 30 -3.81 12.31 -7.14
N GLN A 31 -2.68 12.79 -7.67
CA GLN A 31 -1.54 13.24 -6.86
C GLN A 31 -1.84 14.54 -6.12
N ASP A 32 -2.53 15.47 -6.77
CA ASP A 32 -2.86 16.78 -6.18
C ASP A 32 -3.79 16.58 -4.99
N ARG A 33 -4.81 15.74 -5.15
CA ARG A 33 -5.73 15.40 -4.05
C ARG A 33 -5.03 14.66 -2.91
N ALA A 34 -4.08 13.76 -3.23
CA ALA A 34 -3.31 13.07 -2.20
C ALA A 34 -2.46 14.04 -1.37
N ILE A 35 -1.79 14.99 -2.01
CA ILE A 35 -1.02 16.05 -1.33
C ILE A 35 -1.93 16.89 -0.44
N GLU A 36 -3.08 17.33 -0.96
CA GLU A 36 -4.05 18.12 -0.19
C GLU A 36 -4.53 17.40 1.09
N LEU A 37 -4.72 16.08 1.01
CA LEU A 37 -5.13 15.25 2.15
C LEU A 37 -4.00 15.08 3.18
N LEU A 38 -2.75 14.92 2.71
CA LEU A 38 -1.58 14.85 3.60
C LEU A 38 -1.41 16.15 4.38
N GLU A 39 -1.51 17.30 3.71
CA GLU A 39 -1.43 18.63 4.33
C GLU A 39 -2.57 18.86 5.34
N GLN A 40 -3.80 18.46 4.99
CA GLN A 40 -4.94 18.51 5.91
C GLN A 40 -4.75 17.64 7.16
N ALA A 41 -4.05 16.51 7.02
CA ALA A 41 -3.69 15.65 8.13
C ALA A 41 -2.49 16.18 8.96
N GLY A 42 -1.85 17.28 8.53
CA GLY A 42 -0.72 17.91 9.20
C GLY A 42 0.64 17.42 8.74
N TYR A 43 0.71 16.60 7.67
CA TYR A 43 1.97 16.16 7.08
C TYR A 43 2.46 17.15 6.02
N SER A 44 3.76 17.39 6.01
CA SER A 44 4.44 18.18 4.98
C SER A 44 4.92 17.28 3.85
N THR A 45 4.62 17.69 2.63
CA THR A 45 5.06 17.03 1.39
C THR A 45 6.27 17.72 0.76
N ASP A 46 6.59 18.94 1.21
CA ASP A 46 7.66 19.80 0.70
C ASP A 46 8.91 19.85 1.61
N GLY A 47 8.92 19.10 2.71
CA GLY A 47 10.01 19.02 3.67
C GLY A 47 10.08 20.17 4.69
N SER A 48 9.06 21.05 4.72
CA SER A 48 8.97 22.14 5.69
C SER A 48 8.46 21.72 7.08
N GLY A 49 7.95 20.49 7.22
CA GLY A 49 7.35 19.95 8.44
C GLY A 49 7.51 18.44 8.59
N GLU A 50 6.63 17.82 9.38
CA GLU A 50 6.64 16.37 9.63
C GLU A 50 6.19 15.60 8.38
N SER A 51 7.03 14.71 7.85
CA SER A 51 6.68 13.84 6.72
C SER A 51 6.03 12.55 7.20
N LEU A 52 5.12 11.97 6.40
CA LEU A 52 4.58 10.64 6.68
C LEU A 52 5.63 9.57 6.32
N GLU A 53 6.09 8.82 7.32
CA GLU A 53 6.97 7.67 7.16
C GLU A 53 6.19 6.38 7.39
N VAL A 54 6.28 5.44 6.46
CA VAL A 54 5.58 4.16 6.51
C VAL A 54 6.53 3.01 6.14
N THR A 55 6.22 1.81 6.61
CA THR A 55 6.94 0.58 6.25
C THR A 55 5.98 -0.41 5.61
N ILE A 56 6.41 -1.03 4.51
CA ILE A 56 5.72 -2.19 3.93
C ILE A 56 6.56 -3.45 4.13
N ASP A 57 5.94 -4.47 4.71
CA ASP A 57 6.53 -5.80 4.81
C ASP A 57 6.12 -6.64 3.61
N VAL A 58 7.11 -7.08 2.85
CA VAL A 58 6.91 -7.98 1.70
C VAL A 58 7.76 -9.22 1.84
N PHE A 59 7.31 -10.33 1.27
CA PHE A 59 8.19 -11.47 1.05
C PHE A 59 8.87 -11.35 -0.31
N ASP A 60 10.10 -11.86 -0.40
CA ASP A 60 11.04 -11.62 -1.51
C ASP A 60 10.81 -12.50 -2.77
N SER A 61 9.66 -13.16 -2.88
CA SER A 61 9.35 -14.03 -4.02
C SER A 61 8.34 -13.41 -4.99
N GLY A 62 8.34 -13.86 -6.25
CA GLY A 62 7.39 -13.40 -7.26
C GLY A 62 7.53 -11.90 -7.59
N ALA A 63 6.39 -11.23 -7.84
CA ALA A 63 6.35 -9.83 -8.25
C ALA A 63 6.21 -8.83 -7.07
N PHE A 64 6.18 -9.30 -5.82
CA PHE A 64 5.82 -8.45 -4.68
C PHE A 64 6.86 -7.36 -4.38
N LEU A 65 8.15 -7.70 -4.49
CA LEU A 65 9.22 -6.71 -4.31
C LEU A 65 9.24 -5.66 -5.43
N ASP A 66 9.03 -6.07 -6.68
CA ASP A 66 8.91 -5.16 -7.82
C ASP A 66 7.72 -4.20 -7.64
N MET A 67 6.56 -4.72 -7.20
CA MET A 67 5.39 -3.90 -6.89
C MET A 67 5.65 -2.93 -5.74
N ALA A 68 6.29 -3.38 -4.66
CA ALA A 68 6.64 -2.51 -3.53
C ALA A 68 7.57 -1.37 -3.94
N THR A 69 8.50 -1.63 -4.86
CA THR A 69 9.41 -0.60 -5.42
C THR A 69 8.63 0.43 -6.22
N VAL A 70 7.69 0.01 -7.07
CA VAL A 70 6.81 0.94 -7.81
C VAL A 70 5.96 1.79 -6.86
N ILE A 71 5.43 1.19 -5.79
CA ILE A 71 4.66 1.91 -4.77
C ILE A 71 5.56 2.94 -4.04
N GLN A 72 6.78 2.56 -3.67
CA GLN A 72 7.76 3.47 -3.05
C GLN A 72 8.05 4.67 -3.96
N ASP A 73 8.28 4.43 -5.25
CA ASP A 73 8.53 5.49 -6.23
C ASP A 73 7.32 6.44 -6.37
N GLN A 74 6.09 5.90 -6.40
CA GLN A 74 4.87 6.70 -6.50
C GLN A 74 4.61 7.52 -5.24
N LEU A 75 4.81 6.95 -4.06
CA LEU A 75 4.63 7.64 -2.77
C LEU A 75 5.69 8.74 -2.56
N SER A 76 6.91 8.53 -3.06
CA SER A 76 7.97 9.54 -2.98
C SER A 76 7.61 10.85 -3.71
N GLN A 77 6.81 10.77 -4.78
CA GLN A 77 6.39 11.93 -5.58
C GLN A 77 5.41 12.84 -4.83
N ILE A 78 4.75 12.33 -3.78
CA ILE A 78 3.82 13.08 -2.93
C ILE A 78 4.40 13.31 -1.52
N GLY A 79 5.71 13.13 -1.34
CA GLY A 79 6.39 13.41 -0.07
C GLY A 79 6.22 12.34 1.02
N VAL A 80 5.75 11.14 0.68
CA VAL A 80 5.64 10.01 1.61
C VAL A 80 6.89 9.14 1.52
N SER A 81 7.54 8.90 2.66
CA SER A 81 8.71 8.02 2.75
C SER A 81 8.27 6.58 3.05
N LEU A 82 8.40 5.69 2.07
CA LEU A 82 8.12 4.27 2.25
C LEU A 82 9.43 3.49 2.43
N SER A 83 9.58 2.78 3.55
CA SER A 83 10.62 1.77 3.74
C SER A 83 10.10 0.38 3.35
N ILE A 84 10.86 -0.34 2.52
CA ILE A 84 10.52 -1.71 2.14
C ILE A 84 11.30 -2.67 3.02
N ASN A 85 10.60 -3.49 3.81
CA ASN A 85 11.18 -4.57 4.59
C ASN A 85 10.90 -5.91 3.90
N SER A 86 11.88 -6.37 3.11
CA SER A 86 11.79 -7.63 2.36
C SER A 86 12.41 -8.77 3.17
N MET A 87 11.74 -9.92 3.22
CA MET A 87 12.24 -11.11 3.90
C MET A 87 11.85 -12.41 3.18
N GLU A 88 12.48 -13.51 3.56
CA GLU A 88 12.10 -14.83 3.06
C GLU A 88 10.66 -15.17 3.51
N TYR A 89 9.93 -15.95 2.69
CA TYR A 89 8.51 -16.24 2.89
C TYR A 89 8.17 -16.82 4.26
N ALA A 90 8.93 -17.79 4.78
CA ALA A 90 8.65 -18.37 6.09
C ALA A 90 8.82 -17.35 7.22
N ALA A 91 9.85 -16.49 7.13
CA ALA A 91 10.06 -15.40 8.09
C ALA A 91 8.93 -14.36 8.05
N TRP A 92 8.44 -14.02 6.85
CA TRP A 92 7.29 -13.13 6.67
C TRP A 92 6.02 -13.71 7.29
N GLN A 93 5.73 -14.99 7.04
CA GLN A 93 4.59 -15.68 7.63
C GLN A 93 4.67 -15.72 9.16
N GLU A 94 5.83 -16.05 9.72
CA GLU A 94 6.03 -16.07 11.17
C GLU A 94 5.74 -14.71 11.80
N LYS A 95 6.25 -13.63 11.19
CA LYS A 95 5.98 -12.26 11.62
C LYS A 95 4.47 -11.96 11.65
N LEU A 96 3.74 -12.30 10.59
CA LEU A 96 2.30 -12.06 10.51
C LEU A 96 1.50 -12.82 11.58
N ILE A 97 1.84 -14.10 11.81
CA ILE A 97 1.18 -14.93 12.82
C ILE A 97 1.35 -14.33 14.21
N GLN A 98 2.56 -13.83 14.53
CA GLN A 98 2.83 -13.19 15.82
C GLN A 98 1.98 -11.92 16.01
N ILE A 99 1.88 -11.06 14.98
CA ILE A 99 1.06 -9.84 15.03
C ILE A 99 -0.41 -10.16 15.30
N VAL A 100 -0.97 -11.13 14.57
CA VAL A 100 -2.39 -11.52 14.71
C VAL A 100 -2.65 -12.11 16.10
N THR A 101 -1.71 -12.89 16.62
CA THR A 101 -1.86 -13.54 17.94
C THR A 101 -1.83 -12.52 19.08
N ILE A 102 -1.05 -11.45 18.96
CA ILE A 102 -1.00 -10.38 19.98
C ILE A 102 -2.30 -9.57 20.01
N ASN A 103 -2.93 -9.32 18.86
CA ASN A 103 -4.13 -8.46 18.78
C ASN A 103 -5.45 -9.16 19.13
N LEU A 104 -5.43 -10.46 19.44
CA LEU A 104 -6.61 -11.27 19.75
C LEU A 104 -6.64 -11.81 21.20
N VAL A 105 -5.73 -11.36 22.07
CA VAL A 105 -5.68 -11.68 23.52
C VAL A 105 -5.77 -10.39 24.32
#